data_AF-A0A1M6V5C7-F1
#
_entry.id   AF-A0A1M6V5C7-F1
#
_cell.length_a   1.000
_cell.length_b   1.000
_cell.length_c   1.000
_cell.angle_alpha   90.00
_cell.angle_beta   90.00
_cell.angle_gamma   90.00
#
_symmetry.space_group_name_H-M   'P 1'
#
loop_
_entity.id
_entity.type
_entity.pdbx_description
1 polymer ?
#
loop_
_entity_poly.entity_id
_entity_poly.type
_entity_poly.pdbx_seq_one_letter_code
_entity_poly.pdbx_strand_id
1 'polypeptide(L)'
;MRRHAWSAAAVFLATFLLPGCGEYHPEQNIKLSNNEVADILPTSVAGKPMTLNMPKRIQNPPPTHVAIVGKELHIWSDDAWYGHQVEVFHVPARDISLQDGHFALASTGSVQKIASGTIQPNGTWSVYWPGGAVYVADKQHEFFLIRTNEGQFGLAEYSPAKIHHKNT
;
A
#
# COMPACT_ATOMS: atom_id res chain seq x y z
N MET A 1 -37.59 61.21 7.78
CA MET A 1 -38.13 59.91 8.28
C MET A 1 -39.20 59.42 7.30
N ARG A 2 -39.23 58.10 7.05
CA ARG A 2 -40.23 57.32 6.31
C ARG A 2 -40.22 57.43 4.78
N ARG A 3 -39.51 56.48 4.15
CA ARG A 3 -39.70 56.08 2.74
C ARG A 3 -40.90 55.13 2.64
N HIS A 4 -41.64 55.26 1.56
CA HIS A 4 -42.88 54.54 1.26
C HIS A 4 -42.70 53.03 1.12
N ALA A 5 -43.69 52.31 1.63
CA ALA A 5 -43.91 50.88 1.47
C ALA A 5 -44.87 50.63 0.31
N TRP A 6 -44.56 49.69 -0.57
CA TRP A 6 -45.51 49.04 -1.49
C TRP A 6 -45.34 47.52 -1.36
N SER A 7 -46.37 46.87 -0.83
CA SER A 7 -46.72 45.44 -1.03
C SER A 7 -47.61 45.37 -2.29
N ALA A 8 -47.82 44.31 -3.06
CA ALA A 8 -47.55 42.87 -3.07
C ALA A 8 -47.51 42.47 -4.59
N ALA A 9 -47.09 41.31 -5.06
CA ALA A 9 -47.79 40.03 -4.93
C ALA A 9 -46.99 38.91 -5.61
N ALA A 10 -47.31 37.69 -5.19
CA ALA A 10 -46.58 36.45 -5.38
C ALA A 10 -46.74 35.80 -6.77
N VAL A 11 -45.73 35.00 -7.14
CA VAL A 11 -45.92 33.77 -7.92
C VAL A 11 -45.16 32.65 -7.21
N PHE A 12 -45.91 31.64 -6.79
CA PHE A 12 -45.40 30.34 -6.33
C PHE A 12 -45.50 29.36 -7.51
N LEU A 13 -44.38 28.72 -7.87
CA LEU A 13 -44.27 27.43 -8.59
C LEU A 13 -42.79 27.01 -8.50
N ALA A 14 -42.42 26.22 -7.49
CA ALA A 14 -42.32 24.75 -7.52
C ALA A 14 -40.96 24.25 -8.07
N THR A 15 -40.08 23.93 -7.11
CA THR A 15 -39.08 22.83 -7.07
C THR A 15 -38.26 22.50 -8.31
N PHE A 16 -36.93 22.68 -8.22
CA PHE A 16 -35.94 21.65 -8.55
C PHE A 16 -34.64 21.87 -7.72
N LEU A 17 -34.46 20.98 -6.75
CA LEU A 17 -33.21 20.33 -6.30
C LEU A 17 -31.88 21.13 -6.26
N LEU A 18 -31.50 21.47 -5.02
CA LEU A 18 -30.16 21.52 -4.41
C LEU A 18 -28.92 21.49 -5.34
N PRO A 19 -28.14 22.59 -5.46
CA PRO A 19 -26.73 22.49 -5.76
C PRO A 19 -25.96 22.17 -4.46
N GLY A 20 -25.56 20.91 -4.36
CA GLY A 20 -24.40 20.39 -3.61
C GLY A 20 -23.82 21.22 -2.47
N CYS A 21 -24.25 20.90 -1.25
CA CYS A 21 -23.24 20.64 -0.22
C CYS A 21 -22.83 19.18 -0.40
N GLY A 22 -21.86 18.94 -1.28
CA GLY A 22 -21.06 17.73 -1.22
C GLY A 22 -20.38 17.77 0.14
N GLU A 23 -20.94 17.02 1.08
CA GLU A 23 -20.36 16.77 2.38
C GLU A 23 -18.96 16.21 2.13
N TYR A 24 -17.95 17.02 2.40
CA TYR A 24 -16.56 16.64 2.30
C TYR A 24 -16.33 15.57 3.36
N HIS A 25 -16.53 14.31 2.98
CA HIS A 25 -16.08 13.18 3.77
C HIS A 25 -14.56 13.21 3.73
N PRO A 26 -13.86 13.52 4.84
CA PRO A 26 -12.42 13.33 4.85
C PRO A 26 -12.17 11.86 4.51
N GLU A 27 -11.32 11.65 3.50
CA GLU A 27 -10.84 10.33 3.06
C GLU A 27 -10.62 9.44 4.28
N GLN A 28 -11.48 8.44 4.44
CA GLN A 28 -11.31 7.46 5.48
C GLN A 28 -10.12 6.61 5.07
N ASN A 29 -8.97 6.88 5.70
CA ASN A 29 -7.84 5.97 5.72
C ASN A 29 -8.32 4.66 6.36
N ILE A 30 -8.82 3.74 5.53
CA ILE A 30 -9.22 2.42 6.02
C ILE A 30 -7.91 1.68 6.28
N LYS A 31 -7.54 1.57 7.56
CA LYS A 31 -6.59 0.55 7.96
C LYS A 31 -7.24 -0.79 7.69
N LEU A 32 -6.52 -1.69 7.03
CA LEU A 32 -6.93 -3.08 6.91
C LEU A 32 -6.96 -3.66 8.35
N SER A 33 -8.14 -3.66 8.94
CA SER A 33 -8.43 -4.45 10.13
C SER A 33 -8.56 -5.90 9.69
N ASN A 34 -8.07 -6.85 10.49
CA ASN A 34 -8.90 -7.93 11.05
C ASN A 34 -8.08 -8.85 11.98
N ASN A 35 -8.42 -8.92 13.27
CA ASN A 35 -8.21 -10.09 14.16
C ASN A 35 -6.84 -10.82 14.18
N GLU A 36 -5.73 -10.16 13.82
CA GLU A 36 -4.39 -10.76 13.74
C GLU A 36 -3.70 -10.87 15.11
N VAL A 37 -3.95 -11.97 15.81
CA VAL A 37 -2.92 -12.52 16.70
C VAL A 37 -1.81 -13.07 15.80
N ALA A 38 -0.76 -12.26 15.63
CA ALA A 38 0.53 -12.57 14.99
C ALA A 38 0.60 -12.62 13.46
N ASP A 39 0.40 -11.48 12.79
CA ASP A 39 1.06 -11.19 11.49
C ASP A 39 2.53 -10.79 11.77
N ILE A 40 3.23 -11.69 12.48
CA ILE A 40 4.65 -11.64 12.82
C ILE A 40 5.22 -12.98 12.37
N LEU A 41 6.13 -12.93 11.42
CA LEU A 41 6.76 -14.12 10.87
C LEU A 41 7.71 -14.76 11.89
N PRO A 42 7.81 -16.10 11.93
CA PRO A 42 8.79 -16.79 12.75
C PRO A 42 10.23 -16.33 12.42
N THR A 43 11.10 -16.27 13.43
CA THR A 43 12.51 -15.85 13.22
C THR A 43 13.34 -16.84 12.38
N SER A 44 12.80 -18.03 12.11
CA SER A 44 13.39 -19.00 11.19
C SER A 44 13.26 -18.60 9.72
N VAL A 45 12.34 -17.68 9.40
CA VAL A 45 12.07 -17.26 8.01
C VAL A 45 12.19 -15.75 7.81
N ALA A 46 12.20 -14.96 8.87
CA ALA A 46 12.37 -13.52 8.81
C ALA A 46 13.23 -13.01 9.98
N GLY A 47 13.80 -11.82 9.83
CA GLY A 47 14.43 -11.11 10.93
C GLY A 47 13.43 -10.79 12.06
N LYS A 48 13.95 -10.35 13.20
CA LYS A 48 13.09 -9.85 14.29
C LYS A 48 12.30 -8.61 13.83
N PRO A 49 11.09 -8.40 14.35
CA PRO A 49 10.36 -7.16 14.12
C PRO A 49 11.20 -5.95 14.49
N MET A 50 11.19 -4.94 13.63
CA MET A 50 11.94 -3.71 13.82
C MET A 50 11.15 -2.51 13.33
N THR A 51 11.54 -1.33 13.83
CA THR A 51 11.05 -0.06 13.31
C THR A 51 12.08 0.54 12.35
N LEU A 52 11.65 0.89 11.14
CA LEU A 52 12.50 1.61 10.19
C LEU A 52 12.23 3.10 10.26
N ASN A 53 13.29 3.91 10.29
CA ASN A 53 13.16 5.35 10.12
C ASN A 53 12.90 5.64 8.63
N MET A 54 11.73 6.20 8.33
CA MET A 54 11.36 6.53 6.96
C MET A 54 11.38 8.04 6.72
N PRO A 55 11.81 8.47 5.52
CA PRO A 55 11.62 9.85 5.12
C PRO A 55 10.12 10.17 5.11
N LYS A 56 9.77 11.39 5.52
CA LYS A 56 8.36 11.87 5.56
C LYS A 56 7.64 11.81 4.21
N ARG A 57 8.39 11.63 3.11
CA ARG A 57 7.86 11.47 1.77
C ARG A 57 8.44 10.19 1.17
N ILE A 58 7.55 9.22 0.93
CA ILE A 58 7.86 8.06 0.11
C ILE A 58 7.95 8.57 -1.34
N GLN A 59 9.10 8.34 -1.98
CA GLN A 59 9.25 8.65 -3.41
C GLN A 59 8.40 7.64 -4.19
N ASN A 60 7.86 8.00 -5.37
CA ASN A 60 7.29 6.98 -6.26
C ASN A 60 8.43 6.04 -6.67
N PRO A 61 8.52 4.83 -6.08
CA PRO A 61 9.63 3.94 -6.36
C PRO A 61 9.51 3.42 -7.79
N PRO A 62 10.62 2.97 -8.39
CA PRO A 62 10.53 2.19 -9.61
C PRO A 62 9.66 0.93 -9.39
N PRO A 63 8.92 0.46 -10.41
CA PRO A 63 8.06 -0.71 -10.29
C PRO A 63 8.79 -1.92 -9.70
N THR A 64 8.12 -2.63 -8.79
CA THR A 64 8.63 -3.86 -8.18
C THR A 64 7.62 -4.97 -8.41
N HIS A 65 8.12 -6.12 -8.80
CA HIS A 65 7.34 -7.31 -9.11
C HIS A 65 7.49 -8.33 -7.98
N VAL A 66 6.41 -9.06 -7.71
CA VAL A 66 6.38 -10.15 -6.74
C VAL A 66 5.67 -11.34 -7.36
N ALA A 67 6.30 -12.51 -7.34
CA ALA A 67 5.70 -13.74 -7.86
C ALA A 67 6.14 -14.96 -7.04
N ILE A 68 5.23 -15.93 -6.92
CA ILE A 68 5.56 -17.25 -6.38
C ILE A 68 6.15 -18.09 -7.51
N VAL A 69 7.35 -18.63 -7.28
CA VAL A 69 8.02 -19.57 -8.19
C VAL A 69 8.34 -20.83 -7.40
N GLY A 70 7.57 -21.90 -7.63
CA GLY A 70 7.68 -23.12 -6.84
C GLY A 70 7.31 -22.88 -5.37
N LYS A 71 8.30 -23.02 -4.47
CA LYS A 71 8.15 -22.79 -3.01
C LYS A 71 8.73 -21.45 -2.56
N GLU A 72 9.23 -20.65 -3.49
CA GLU A 72 9.92 -19.41 -3.22
C GLU A 72 9.05 -18.22 -3.60
N LEU A 73 9.25 -17.11 -2.90
CA LEU A 73 8.76 -15.82 -3.34
C LEU A 73 9.91 -15.07 -4.01
N HIS A 74 9.72 -14.72 -5.27
CA HIS A 74 10.67 -13.94 -6.06
C HIS A 74 10.21 -12.48 -6.05
N ILE A 75 11.12 -11.58 -5.73
CA ILE A 75 10.87 -10.14 -5.66
C ILE A 75 11.98 -9.45 -6.45
N TRP A 76 11.62 -8.65 -7.45
CA TRP A 76 12.59 -8.02 -8.33
C TRP A 76 12.10 -6.69 -8.90
N SER A 77 13.05 -5.91 -9.42
CA SER A 77 12.76 -4.73 -10.22
C SER A 77 13.66 -4.72 -11.44
N ASP A 78 13.06 -4.42 -12.59
CA ASP A 78 13.72 -4.25 -13.88
C ASP A 78 13.99 -2.77 -14.20
N ASP A 79 13.87 -1.88 -13.20
CA ASP A 79 13.94 -0.42 -13.35
C ASP A 79 14.97 0.23 -12.38
N ALA A 80 15.25 1.52 -12.57
CA ALA A 80 16.43 2.22 -12.05
C ALA A 80 16.35 2.58 -10.56
N TRP A 81 16.53 1.60 -9.67
CA TRP A 81 16.73 1.85 -8.24
C TRP A 81 18.12 2.46 -7.96
N TYR A 82 18.19 3.37 -6.99
CA TYR A 82 19.43 4.04 -6.58
C TYR A 82 20.12 3.29 -5.43
N GLY A 83 21.43 3.11 -5.57
CA GLY A 83 22.30 2.55 -4.56
C GLY A 83 23.00 1.28 -5.02
N HIS A 84 23.44 0.49 -4.05
CA HIS A 84 24.23 -0.72 -4.28
C HIS A 84 23.62 -1.95 -3.62
N GLN A 85 22.76 -1.75 -2.62
CA GLN A 85 22.12 -2.82 -1.88
C GLN A 85 20.64 -2.52 -1.70
N VAL A 86 19.85 -3.59 -1.74
CA VAL A 86 18.44 -3.58 -1.45
C VAL A 86 18.15 -4.52 -0.28
N GLU A 87 17.29 -4.08 0.62
CA GLU A 87 16.70 -4.87 1.68
C GLU A 87 15.19 -4.95 1.45
N VAL A 88 14.63 -6.15 1.61
CA VAL A 88 13.20 -6.39 1.48
C VAL A 88 12.65 -6.85 2.82
N PHE A 89 11.53 -6.25 3.20
CA PHE A 89 10.86 -6.47 4.47
C PHE A 89 9.42 -6.91 4.22
N HIS A 90 8.96 -7.91 4.96
CA HIS A 90 7.53 -8.17 5.12
C HIS A 90 6.89 -7.05 5.94
N VAL A 91 5.72 -6.58 5.49
CA VAL A 91 4.94 -5.53 6.15
C VAL A 91 3.61 -6.13 6.62
N PRO A 92 3.33 -6.08 7.93
CA PRO A 92 2.05 -6.57 8.43
C PRO A 92 0.87 -5.78 7.86
N ALA A 93 -0.27 -6.42 7.62
CA ALA A 93 -1.45 -5.76 7.02
C ALA A 93 -1.94 -4.55 7.84
N ARG A 94 -1.83 -4.61 9.18
CA ARG A 94 -2.14 -3.51 10.10
C ARG A 94 -1.32 -2.23 9.90
N ASP A 95 -0.15 -2.36 9.26
CA ASP A 95 0.76 -1.26 8.94
C ASP A 95 0.48 -0.67 7.54
N ILE A 96 -0.57 -1.13 6.85
CA ILE A 96 -1.04 -0.68 5.54
C ILE A 96 -2.39 0.03 5.66
N SER A 97 -2.57 1.09 4.86
CA SER A 97 -3.83 1.82 4.71
C SER A 97 -4.24 1.90 3.25
N LEU A 98 -5.54 1.89 2.97
CA LEU A 98 -6.07 2.22 1.66
C LEU A 98 -6.34 3.73 1.59
N GLN A 99 -5.67 4.42 0.67
CA GLN A 99 -5.75 5.86 0.41
C GLN A 99 -6.06 6.08 -1.07
N ASP A 100 -7.15 6.74 -1.40
CA ASP A 100 -7.54 7.01 -2.80
C ASP A 100 -7.60 5.78 -3.71
N GLY A 101 -7.96 4.62 -3.15
CA GLY A 101 -7.98 3.35 -3.89
C GLY A 101 -6.60 2.70 -4.08
N HIS A 102 -5.56 3.26 -3.46
CA HIS A 102 -4.19 2.74 -3.49
C HIS A 102 -3.72 2.33 -2.09
N PHE A 103 -2.98 1.23 -1.99
CA PHE A 103 -2.35 0.84 -0.73
C PHE A 103 -1.14 1.73 -0.46
N ALA A 104 -1.09 2.25 0.77
CA ALA A 104 -0.01 3.08 1.27
C ALA A 104 0.47 2.56 2.62
N LEU A 105 1.76 2.73 2.88
CA LEU A 105 2.36 2.36 4.16
C LEU A 105 1.94 3.38 5.23
N ALA A 106 1.26 2.91 6.27
CA ALA A 106 0.83 3.73 7.40
C ALA A 106 1.85 3.74 8.54
N SER A 107 2.67 2.69 8.66
CA SER A 107 3.64 2.53 9.74
C SER A 107 4.76 1.56 9.34
N THR A 108 5.94 1.72 9.95
CA THR A 108 7.05 0.76 9.87
C THR A 108 7.32 0.07 11.19
N GLY A 109 6.42 0.19 12.17
CA GLY A 109 6.67 -0.20 13.55
C GLY A 109 6.95 -1.69 13.76
N SER A 110 6.56 -2.55 12.82
CA SER A 110 6.66 -4.01 12.97
C SER A 110 7.17 -4.74 11.72
N VAL A 111 7.95 -4.08 10.86
CA VAL A 111 8.46 -4.74 9.65
C VAL A 111 9.53 -5.78 9.98
N GLN A 112 9.66 -6.81 9.14
CA GLN A 112 10.62 -7.90 9.32
C GLN A 112 11.43 -8.13 8.06
N LYS A 113 12.76 -8.06 8.14
CA LYS A 113 13.64 -8.29 6.98
C LYS A 113 13.52 -9.74 6.52
N ILE A 114 13.22 -9.97 5.25
CA ILE A 114 13.09 -11.32 4.66
C ILE A 114 14.20 -11.63 3.66
N ALA A 115 14.77 -10.60 3.02
CA ALA A 115 15.82 -10.77 2.03
C ALA A 115 16.69 -9.52 1.88
N SER A 116 17.84 -9.70 1.22
CA SER A 116 18.67 -8.60 0.72
C SER A 116 19.39 -9.03 -0.55
N GLY A 117 19.70 -8.06 -1.41
CA GLY A 117 20.38 -8.28 -2.67
C GLY A 117 21.26 -7.12 -3.09
N THR A 118 21.96 -7.31 -4.19
CA THR A 118 22.81 -6.30 -4.81
C THR A 118 22.02 -5.60 -5.92
N ILE A 119 22.11 -4.27 -5.96
CA ILE A 119 21.59 -3.47 -7.07
C ILE A 119 22.67 -3.44 -8.16
N GLN A 120 22.32 -3.84 -9.37
CA GLN A 120 23.19 -3.82 -10.52
C GLN A 120 23.45 -2.37 -10.98
N PRO A 121 24.51 -2.10 -11.78
CA PRO A 121 24.80 -0.73 -12.27
C PRO A 121 23.66 -0.08 -13.07
N ASN A 122 22.78 -0.88 -13.67
CA ASN A 122 21.58 -0.40 -14.38
C ASN A 122 20.38 -0.18 -13.44
N GLY A 123 20.55 -0.32 -12.12
CA GLY A 123 19.51 -0.17 -11.11
C GLY A 123 18.61 -1.40 -10.89
N THR A 124 18.76 -2.44 -11.70
CA THR A 124 17.97 -3.68 -11.55
C THR A 124 18.45 -4.51 -10.37
N TRP A 125 17.55 -5.31 -9.79
CA TRP A 125 17.86 -6.22 -8.70
C TRP A 125 16.83 -7.34 -8.60
N SER A 126 17.23 -8.46 -8.00
CA SER A 126 16.32 -9.55 -7.66
C SER A 126 16.75 -10.21 -6.36
N VAL A 127 15.76 -10.65 -5.58
CA VAL A 127 15.95 -11.44 -4.36
C VAL A 127 14.91 -12.54 -4.30
N TYR A 128 15.23 -13.59 -3.55
CA TYR A 128 14.34 -14.71 -3.29
C TYR A 128 14.16 -14.87 -1.78
N TRP A 129 12.94 -15.18 -1.37
CA TRP A 129 12.60 -15.56 -0.01
C TRP A 129 12.25 -17.06 0.04
N PRO A 130 13.19 -17.92 0.50
CA PRO A 130 12.95 -19.35 0.60
C PRO A 130 11.77 -19.66 1.52
N GLY A 131 10.81 -20.44 1.04
CA GLY A 131 9.61 -20.79 1.80
C GLY A 131 8.57 -19.67 1.93
N GLY A 132 8.83 -18.49 1.35
CA GLY A 132 7.91 -17.35 1.37
C GLY A 132 6.53 -17.69 0.81
N ALA A 133 6.46 -18.60 -0.18
CA ALA A 133 5.20 -19.05 -0.77
C ALA A 133 4.19 -19.56 0.28
N VAL A 134 4.66 -20.25 1.33
CA VAL A 134 3.80 -20.83 2.39
C VAL A 134 3.11 -19.74 3.22
N TYR A 135 3.69 -18.55 3.29
CA TYR A 135 3.17 -17.44 4.11
C TYR A 135 2.29 -16.47 3.33
N VAL A 136 2.26 -16.57 2.00
CA VAL A 136 1.65 -15.55 1.13
C VAL A 136 0.64 -16.12 0.14
N ALA A 137 0.69 -17.42 -0.17
CA ALA A 137 -0.12 -18.02 -1.23
C ALA A 137 -1.64 -17.99 -0.96
N ASP A 138 -2.05 -18.00 0.31
CA ASP A 138 -3.45 -17.99 0.74
C ASP A 138 -3.96 -16.58 1.10
N LYS A 139 -3.07 -15.58 1.11
CA LYS A 139 -3.41 -14.20 1.43
C LYS A 139 -3.99 -13.49 0.20
N GLN A 140 -5.01 -12.65 0.44
CA GLN A 140 -5.59 -11.81 -0.63
C GLN A 140 -4.64 -10.69 -1.05
N HIS A 141 -3.96 -10.10 -0.06
CA HIS A 141 -2.96 -9.07 -0.25
C HIS A 141 -1.82 -9.35 0.71
N GLU A 142 -0.60 -9.27 0.20
CA GLU A 142 0.60 -9.31 1.02
C GLU A 142 1.54 -8.18 0.59
N PHE A 143 2.14 -7.50 1.57
CA PHE A 143 2.87 -6.27 1.33
C PHE A 143 4.35 -6.39 1.70
N PHE A 144 5.18 -5.77 0.86
CA PHE A 144 6.63 -5.77 1.02
C PHE A 144 7.16 -4.35 0.93
N LEU A 145 7.98 -3.97 1.91
CA LEU A 145 8.71 -2.71 1.90
C LEU A 145 10.12 -2.99 1.38
N ILE A 146 10.52 -2.22 0.39
CA ILE A 146 11.84 -2.25 -0.21
C ILE A 146 12.58 -1.01 0.27
N ARG A 147 13.84 -1.17 0.68
CA ARG A 147 14.73 -0.10 1.09
C ARG A 147 16.09 -0.27 0.44
N THR A 148 16.66 0.81 -0.10
CA THR A 148 18.06 0.83 -0.53
C THR A 148 18.98 1.40 0.54
N ASN A 149 20.28 1.10 0.42
CA ASN A 149 21.30 1.68 1.29
C ASN A 149 21.42 3.22 1.17
N GLU A 150 20.87 3.80 0.09
CA GLU A 150 20.81 5.25 -0.13
C GLU A 150 19.50 5.89 0.39
N GLY A 151 18.65 5.10 1.05
CA GLY A 151 17.41 5.61 1.65
C GLY A 151 16.24 5.80 0.67
N GLN A 152 16.31 5.18 -0.51
CA GLN A 152 15.14 5.05 -1.38
C GLN A 152 14.22 3.95 -0.83
N PHE A 153 12.91 4.17 -0.89
CA PHE A 153 11.89 3.23 -0.41
C PHE A 153 10.82 2.98 -1.45
N GLY A 154 10.26 1.77 -1.44
CA GLY A 154 9.07 1.44 -2.23
C GLY A 154 8.21 0.36 -1.59
N LEU A 155 6.93 0.36 -1.95
CA LEU A 155 5.96 -0.63 -1.50
C LEU A 155 5.59 -1.52 -2.68
N ALA A 156 5.66 -2.83 -2.49
CA ALA A 156 5.20 -3.82 -3.43
C ALA A 156 4.08 -4.67 -2.82
N GLU A 157 3.21 -5.16 -3.69
CA GLU A 157 2.08 -5.99 -3.31
C GLU A 157 2.16 -7.32 -4.07
N TYR A 158 1.88 -8.41 -3.36
CA TYR A 158 1.45 -9.65 -3.96
C TYR A 158 -0.06 -9.79 -3.77
N SER A 159 -0.78 -9.96 -4.87
CA SER A 159 -2.17 -10.40 -4.88
C SER A 159 -2.26 -11.58 -5.85
N PRO A 160 -2.77 -12.75 -5.43
CA PRO A 160 -3.07 -13.81 -6.37
C PRO A 160 -4.07 -13.28 -7.40
N ALA A 161 -3.85 -13.62 -8.68
CA ALA A 161 -4.78 -13.22 -9.74
C ALA A 161 -6.19 -13.69 -9.36
N LYS A 162 -7.18 -12.78 -9.35
CA LYS A 162 -8.58 -13.17 -9.21
C LYS A 162 -8.90 -14.08 -10.39
N ILE A 163 -9.05 -15.37 -10.13
CA ILE A 163 -9.60 -16.30 -11.12
C ILE A 163 -11.04 -15.84 -11.31
N HIS A 164 -11.29 -15.07 -12.36
CA HIS A 164 -12.63 -14.85 -12.84
C HIS A 164 -13.15 -16.20 -13.31
N HIS A 165 -13.94 -16.86 -12.47
CA HIS A 165 -14.84 -17.91 -12.93
C HIS A 165 -15.71 -17.29 -14.03
N LYS A 166 -15.34 -17.52 -15.29
CA LYS A 166 -16.28 -17.41 -16.39
C LYS A 166 -17.31 -18.51 -16.12
N ASN A 167 -18.45 -18.13 -15.57
CA ASN A 167 -19.61 -18.99 -15.55
C ASN A 167 -19.89 -19.36 -17.01
N THR A 168 -19.77 -20.65 -17.31
CA THR A 168 -20.13 -21.23 -18.61
C THR A 168 -21.58 -21.67 -18.53
#